data_AF-A0A8T7JRS4-F1
#
_entry.id   AF-A0A8T7JRS4-F1
#
_cell.length_a   1.000
_cell.length_b   1.000
_cell.length_c   1.000
_cell.angle_alpha   90.00
_cell.angle_beta   90.00
_cell.angle_gamma   90.00
#
_symmetry.space_group_name_H-M   'P 1'
#
loop_
_entity.id
_entity.type
_entity.pdbx_description
1 polymer ?
#
loop_
_entity_poly.entity_id
_entity_poly.type
_entity_poly.pdbx_seq_one_letter_code
_entity_poly.pdbx_strand_id
1 'polypeptide(L)'
;MDFDRLDQLADRMANYSLKLKKGERCLIAAGHSAYPLVKAFAEECLKVGAVPITYFMDEEMTRLFLASLPQDDDQALTESIATFVDPIHRMIDGVEAVAVIRSKETDSPYAGATSKTLMAYQNQFGQ
;
A
#
# COMPACT_ATOMS: atom_id res chain seq x y z
N MET A 1 -17.11 16.35 10.30
CA MET A 1 -15.90 15.57 9.98
C MET A 1 -14.75 16.45 10.45
N ASP A 2 -14.07 16.07 11.55
CA ASP A 2 -13.08 16.93 12.20
C ASP A 2 -11.75 16.90 11.42
N PHE A 3 -11.63 17.76 10.41
CA PHE A 3 -10.42 17.94 9.60
C PHE A 3 -9.16 18.11 10.46
N ASP A 4 -9.31 18.77 11.61
CA ASP A 4 -8.24 19.06 12.57
C ASP A 4 -7.55 17.79 13.13
N ARG A 5 -8.25 16.66 13.22
CA ARG A 5 -7.65 15.39 13.69
C ARG A 5 -6.81 14.69 12.62
N LEU A 6 -7.21 14.79 11.35
CA LEU A 6 -6.45 14.22 10.24
C LEU A 6 -5.16 14.99 10.00
N ASP A 7 -5.24 16.33 10.09
CA ASP A 7 -4.07 17.20 9.93
C ASP A 7 -3.04 16.98 11.05
N GLN A 8 -3.50 16.84 12.30
CA GLN A 8 -2.61 16.50 13.42
C GLN A 8 -1.95 15.12 13.28
N LEU A 9 -2.66 14.14 12.72
CA LEU A 9 -2.09 12.82 12.46
C LEU A 9 -1.06 12.89 11.32
N ALA A 10 -1.39 13.57 10.23
CA ALA A 10 -0.51 13.81 9.10
C ALA A 10 0.80 14.49 9.53
N ASP A 11 0.71 15.53 10.36
CA ASP A 11 1.87 16.23 10.91
C ASP A 11 2.77 15.28 11.70
N ARG A 12 2.19 14.48 12.61
CA ARG A 12 2.95 13.50 13.39
C ARG A 12 3.58 12.43 12.51
N MET A 13 2.89 11.97 11.46
CA MET A 13 3.45 11.01 10.52
C MET A 13 4.69 11.56 9.83
N ALA A 14 4.62 12.77 9.29
CA ALA A 14 5.72 13.41 8.57
C ALA A 14 6.89 13.76 9.50
N ASN A 15 6.59 14.45 10.61
CA ASN A 15 7.61 15.11 11.44
C ASN A 15 8.13 14.24 12.59
N TYR A 16 7.30 13.36 13.15
CA TYR A 16 7.68 12.56 14.32
C TYR A 16 7.98 11.10 13.97
N SER A 17 7.08 10.42 13.27
CA SER A 17 7.21 9.00 12.94
C SER A 17 8.26 8.74 11.87
N LEU A 18 8.15 9.44 10.73
CA LEU A 18 9.05 9.25 9.60
C LEU A 18 10.22 10.24 9.60
N LYS A 19 10.05 11.39 10.26
CA LYS A 19 11.07 12.46 10.36
C LYS A 19 11.61 12.86 8.98
N LEU A 20 10.68 13.05 8.05
CA LEU A 20 10.97 13.30 6.65
C LEU A 20 11.84 14.54 6.46
N LYS A 21 12.72 14.49 5.47
CA LYS A 21 13.63 15.57 5.11
C LYS A 21 13.41 16.03 3.68
N LYS A 22 13.87 17.24 3.40
CA LYS A 22 13.87 17.82 2.06
C LYS A 22 14.55 16.87 1.06
N GLY A 23 13.85 16.57 -0.04
CA GLY A 23 14.33 15.72 -1.12
C GLY A 23 14.13 14.22 -0.92
N GLU A 24 13.73 13.76 0.27
CA GLU A 24 13.38 12.34 0.48
C GLU A 24 12.07 12.01 -0.25
N ARG A 25 12.05 10.88 -0.93
CA ARG A 25 10.85 10.32 -1.54
C ARG A 25 10.12 9.49 -0.49
N CYS A 26 8.83 9.75 -0.33
CA CYS A 26 7.98 9.01 0.59
C CYS A 26 6.88 8.31 -0.19
N LEU A 27 6.90 6.97 -0.20
CA LEU A 27 5.79 6.17 -0.74
C LEU A 27 4.65 6.15 0.27
N ILE A 28 3.46 6.55 -0.18
CA ILE A 28 2.21 6.50 0.58
C ILE A 28 1.32 5.44 -0.09
N ALA A 29 1.30 4.23 0.46
CA ALA A 29 0.49 3.12 0.00
C ALA A 29 -0.80 3.03 0.83
N ALA A 30 -1.97 3.09 0.19
CA ALA A 30 -3.24 3.14 0.91
C ALA A 30 -4.42 2.57 0.10
N GLY A 31 -5.52 2.23 0.77
CA GLY A 31 -6.80 2.07 0.08
C GLY A 31 -7.47 3.42 -0.21
N HIS A 32 -8.41 3.45 -1.15
CA HIS A 32 -9.16 4.64 -1.55
C HIS A 32 -9.96 5.25 -0.40
N SER A 33 -10.49 4.43 0.51
CA SER A 33 -11.22 4.93 1.68
C SER A 33 -10.36 5.79 2.64
N ALA A 34 -9.03 5.66 2.58
CA ALA A 34 -8.09 6.48 3.35
C ALA A 34 -7.70 7.81 2.65
N TYR A 35 -8.30 8.13 1.50
CA TYR A 35 -7.95 9.32 0.71
C TYR A 35 -7.84 10.63 1.52
N PRO A 36 -8.76 10.95 2.46
CA PRO A 36 -8.64 12.18 3.24
C PRO A 36 -7.34 12.27 4.05
N LEU A 37 -6.88 11.15 4.64
CA LEU A 37 -5.62 11.11 5.38
C LEU A 37 -4.42 11.14 4.44
N VAL A 38 -4.48 10.42 3.31
CA VAL A 38 -3.41 10.45 2.29
C VAL A 38 -3.16 11.87 1.80
N LYS A 39 -4.24 12.63 1.54
CA LYS A 39 -4.14 14.01 1.10
C LYS A 39 -3.48 14.88 2.16
N ALA A 40 -3.97 14.85 3.41
CA ALA A 40 -3.39 15.63 4.50
C ALA A 40 -1.90 15.29 4.72
N PHE A 41 -1.56 14.00 4.68
CA PHE A 41 -0.17 13.55 4.84
C PHE A 41 0.73 13.96 3.67
N ALA A 42 0.25 13.87 2.42
CA ALA A 42 1.00 14.34 1.26
C ALA A 42 1.26 15.86 1.32
N GLU A 43 0.31 16.65 1.82
CA GLU A 43 0.49 18.09 2.04
C GLU A 43 1.59 18.35 3.09
N GLU A 44 1.64 17.59 4.18
CA GLU A 44 2.72 17.68 5.17
C GLU A 44 4.09 17.28 4.61
N CYS A 45 4.15 16.21 3.79
CA CYS A 45 5.38 15.85 3.06
C CYS A 45 5.89 17.02 2.21
N LEU A 46 5.01 17.69 1.48
CA LEU A 46 5.38 18.83 0.64
C LEU A 46 5.86 20.03 1.47
N LYS A 47 5.26 20.29 2.64
CA LYS A 47 5.67 21.39 3.54
C LYS A 47 7.12 21.23 4.03
N VAL A 48 7.55 20.00 4.32
CA VAL A 48 8.95 19.70 4.71
C VAL A 48 9.91 19.60 3.52
N GLY A 49 9.39 19.69 2.29
CA GLY A 49 10.15 19.58 1.04
C GLY A 49 10.47 18.14 0.63
N ALA A 50 9.79 17.14 1.21
CA ALA A 50 9.83 15.76 0.75
C ALA A 50 8.95 15.59 -0.51
N VAL A 51 9.14 14.47 -1.20
CA VAL A 51 8.44 14.13 -2.46
C VAL A 51 7.46 12.98 -2.18
N PRO A 52 6.16 13.25 -2.01
CA PRO A 52 5.18 12.18 -1.82
C PRO A 52 4.91 11.45 -3.14
N ILE A 53 4.98 10.12 -3.10
CA ILE A 53 4.61 9.20 -4.18
C ILE A 53 3.39 8.44 -3.67
N THR A 54 2.23 8.57 -4.32
CA THR A 54 1.00 7.91 -3.86
C THR A 54 0.73 6.64 -4.67
N TYR A 55 0.34 5.58 -3.96
CA TYR A 55 -0.07 4.31 -4.54
C TYR A 55 -1.37 3.85 -3.90
N PHE A 56 -2.47 3.90 -4.65
CA PHE A 56 -3.75 3.40 -4.19
C PHE A 56 -3.94 1.94 -4.57
N MET A 57 -4.14 1.11 -3.57
CA MET A 57 -4.48 -0.31 -3.75
C MET A 57 -5.99 -0.43 -3.90
N ASP A 58 -6.41 -1.23 -4.86
CA ASP A 58 -7.80 -1.60 -5.04
C ASP A 58 -7.99 -3.06 -4.60
N GLU A 59 -8.72 -3.26 -3.49
CA GLU A 59 -8.96 -4.59 -2.94
C GLU A 59 -9.75 -5.49 -3.91
N GLU A 60 -10.67 -4.93 -4.71
CA GLU A 60 -11.47 -5.69 -5.66
C GLU A 60 -10.62 -6.18 -6.84
N MET A 61 -9.78 -5.32 -7.41
CA MET A 61 -8.87 -5.69 -8.49
C MET A 61 -7.85 -6.73 -8.02
N THR A 62 -7.32 -6.57 -6.80
CA THR A 62 -6.43 -7.57 -6.19
C THR A 62 -7.15 -8.90 -6.02
N ARG A 63 -8.39 -8.89 -5.51
CA ARG A 63 -9.22 -10.09 -5.36
C ARG A 63 -9.47 -10.80 -6.69
N LEU A 64 -9.86 -10.05 -7.73
CA LEU A 64 -10.12 -10.60 -9.07
C LEU A 64 -8.88 -11.28 -9.64
N PHE A 65 -7.71 -10.64 -9.50
CA PHE A 65 -6.45 -11.24 -9.91
C PHE A 65 -6.18 -12.54 -9.17
N LEU A 66 -6.18 -12.51 -7.83
CA LEU A 66 -5.88 -13.69 -7.00
C LEU A 66 -6.85 -14.85 -7.27
N ALA A 67 -8.14 -14.56 -7.46
CA ALA A 67 -9.15 -15.58 -7.79
C ALA A 67 -8.98 -16.18 -9.21
N SER A 68 -8.27 -15.51 -10.11
CA SER A 68 -8.03 -15.98 -11.48
C SER A 68 -6.80 -16.86 -11.64
N LEU A 69 -5.96 -16.99 -10.60
CA LEU A 69 -4.68 -17.66 -10.70
C LEU A 69 -4.81 -19.18 -10.90
N PRO A 70 -3.88 -19.79 -11.66
CA PRO A 70 -3.87 -21.24 -11.87
C PRO A 70 -3.69 -21.98 -10.54
N GLN A 71 -4.54 -22.95 -10.26
CA GLN A 71 -4.54 -23.67 -8.99
C GLN A 71 -3.76 -25.00 -9.07
N ASP A 72 -3.70 -25.59 -10.26
CA ASP A 72 -3.17 -26.93 -10.51
C ASP A 72 -1.65 -26.93 -10.84
N ASP A 73 -1.03 -25.75 -10.92
CA ASP A 73 0.39 -25.57 -11.20
C ASP A 73 1.01 -24.60 -10.19
N ASP A 74 1.79 -25.16 -9.26
CA ASP A 74 2.42 -24.45 -8.15
C ASP A 74 3.49 -23.46 -8.63
N GLN A 75 4.22 -23.81 -9.69
CA GLN A 75 5.26 -22.96 -10.24
C GLN A 75 4.61 -21.76 -10.93
N ALA A 76 3.64 -22.00 -11.80
CA ALA A 76 2.93 -20.92 -12.49
C ALA A 76 2.19 -19.99 -11.50
N LEU A 77 1.60 -20.54 -10.43
CA LEU A 77 0.99 -19.76 -9.36
C LEU A 77 2.03 -18.83 -8.69
N THR A 78 3.18 -19.37 -8.32
CA THR A 78 4.23 -18.63 -7.61
C THR A 78 4.82 -17.52 -8.50
N GLU A 79 5.07 -17.82 -9.78
CA GLU A 79 5.57 -16.85 -10.76
C GLU A 79 4.56 -15.74 -11.03
N SER A 80 3.26 -16.08 -11.12
CA SER A 80 2.20 -15.08 -11.31
C SER A 80 2.10 -14.13 -10.11
N ILE A 81 2.17 -14.66 -8.89
CA ILE A 81 2.18 -13.84 -7.68
C ILE A 81 3.42 -12.95 -7.67
N ALA A 82 4.62 -13.50 -7.90
CA ALA A 82 5.85 -12.71 -7.93
C ALA A 82 5.79 -11.57 -8.95
N THR A 83 5.28 -11.85 -10.14
CA THR A 83 5.11 -10.84 -11.20
C THR A 83 4.14 -9.73 -10.76
N PHE A 84 3.10 -10.08 -10.01
CA PHE A 84 2.13 -9.11 -9.50
C PHE A 84 2.69 -8.23 -8.38
N VAL A 85 3.53 -8.76 -7.49
CA VAL A 85 4.09 -7.99 -6.36
C VAL A 85 5.33 -7.17 -6.74
N ASP A 86 6.09 -7.61 -7.75
CA ASP A 86 7.35 -6.99 -8.18
C ASP A 86 7.27 -5.46 -8.40
N PRO A 87 6.25 -4.89 -9.08
CA PRO A 87 6.12 -3.44 -9.20
C PRO A 87 6.05 -2.71 -7.86
N ILE A 88 5.37 -3.28 -6.86
CA ILE A 88 5.23 -2.68 -5.53
C ILE A 88 6.57 -2.75 -4.78
N HIS A 89 7.27 -3.88 -4.85
CA HIS A 89 8.61 -4.01 -4.28
C HIS A 89 9.57 -2.98 -4.87
N ARG A 90 9.58 -2.80 -6.19
CA ARG A 90 10.42 -1.77 -6.83
C ARG A 90 10.08 -0.35 -6.36
N MET A 91 8.82 -0.06 -6.09
CA MET A 91 8.41 1.24 -5.53
C MET A 91 8.94 1.42 -4.11
N ILE A 92 8.86 0.38 -3.27
CA ILE A 92 9.36 0.38 -1.89
C ILE A 92 10.88 0.55 -1.87
N ASP A 93 11.62 -0.21 -2.69
CA ASP A 93 13.08 -0.14 -2.77
C ASP A 93 13.60 1.21 -3.28
N GLY A 94 12.77 1.93 -4.05
CA GLY A 94 13.12 3.19 -4.69
C GLY A 94 13.00 4.43 -3.80
N VAL A 95 12.53 4.30 -2.56
CA VAL A 95 12.17 5.44 -1.69
C VAL A 95 12.90 5.42 -0.36
N GLU A 96 13.01 6.60 0.27
CA GLU A 96 13.66 6.76 1.57
C GLU A 96 12.70 6.50 2.75
N ALA A 97 11.38 6.61 2.52
CA ALA A 97 10.36 6.36 3.53
C ALA A 97 9.11 5.71 2.92
N VAL A 98 8.46 4.84 3.70
CA VAL A 98 7.19 4.20 3.32
C VAL A 98 6.17 4.38 4.43
N ALA A 99 4.97 4.84 4.06
CA ALA A 99 3.80 4.86 4.89
C ALA A 99 2.73 3.94 4.29
N VAL A 100 2.35 2.88 5.02
CA VAL A 100 1.26 1.99 4.62
C VAL A 100 0.03 2.30 5.47
N ILE A 101 -1.00 2.87 4.85
CA ILE A 101 -2.28 3.18 5.50
C ILE A 101 -3.27 2.08 5.16
N ARG A 102 -3.46 1.16 6.10
CA ARG A 102 -4.42 0.06 5.94
C ARG A 102 -5.83 0.58 6.19
N SER A 103 -6.68 0.41 5.20
CA SER A 103 -8.11 0.70 5.29
C SER A 103 -8.88 -0.50 4.77
N LYS A 104 -9.93 -0.91 5.48
CA LYS A 104 -10.79 -2.01 5.04
C LYS A 104 -11.80 -1.46 4.04
N GLU A 105 -11.71 -1.88 2.77
CA GLU A 105 -12.64 -1.42 1.73
C GLU A 105 -13.79 -2.40 1.53
N THR A 106 -13.55 -3.70 1.77
CA THR A 106 -14.57 -4.74 1.73
C THR A 106 -14.52 -5.68 2.94
N ASP A 107 -15.67 -6.28 3.27
CA ASP A 107 -15.78 -7.32 4.30
C ASP A 107 -15.14 -8.64 3.88
N SER A 108 -14.82 -8.82 2.60
CA SER A 108 -14.23 -10.06 2.08
C SER A 108 -13.23 -9.79 0.95
N PRO A 109 -12.08 -9.16 1.24
CA PRO A 109 -11.07 -8.75 0.25
C PRO A 109 -10.43 -9.91 -0.51
N TYR A 110 -10.68 -11.15 -0.08
CA TYR A 110 -10.08 -12.36 -0.63
C TYR A 110 -11.13 -13.39 -1.08
N ALA A 111 -12.41 -13.01 -1.20
CA ALA A 111 -13.44 -13.94 -1.63
C ALA A 111 -13.14 -14.53 -3.01
N GLY A 112 -13.12 -15.86 -3.08
CA GLY A 112 -12.81 -16.63 -4.29
C GLY A 112 -11.33 -17.03 -4.42
N ALA A 113 -10.42 -16.47 -3.62
CA ALA A 113 -9.04 -16.94 -3.54
C ALA A 113 -8.94 -18.19 -2.67
N THR A 114 -8.13 -19.17 -3.08
CA THR A 114 -7.87 -20.36 -2.27
C THR A 114 -6.90 -20.04 -1.13
N SER A 115 -6.91 -20.86 -0.07
CA SER A 115 -5.94 -20.71 1.03
C SER A 115 -4.49 -20.79 0.54
N LYS A 116 -4.24 -21.63 -0.48
CA LYS A 116 -2.92 -21.78 -1.13
C LYS A 116 -2.49 -20.47 -1.79
N THR A 117 -3.36 -19.87 -2.60
CA THR A 117 -3.10 -18.56 -3.22
C THR A 117 -2.84 -17.48 -2.17
N LEU A 118 -3.61 -17.46 -1.08
CA LEU A 118 -3.45 -16.46 -0.02
C LEU A 118 -2.14 -16.61 0.74
N MET A 119 -1.72 -17.84 1.04
CA MET A 119 -0.42 -18.10 1.66
C MET A 119 0.74 -17.66 0.75
N ALA A 120 0.69 -18.00 -0.53
CA ALA A 120 1.71 -17.59 -1.49
C ALA A 120 1.78 -16.06 -1.64
N TYR A 121 0.63 -15.38 -1.68
CA TYR A 121 0.56 -13.92 -1.73
C TYR A 121 1.11 -13.28 -0.44
N GLN A 122 0.71 -13.76 0.74
CA GLN A 122 1.17 -13.23 2.03
C GLN A 122 2.67 -13.43 2.25
N ASN A 123 3.24 -14.55 1.82
CA ASN A 123 4.67 -14.82 1.94
C ASN A 123 5.52 -13.86 1.10
N GLN A 124 4.97 -13.35 -0.01
CA GLN A 124 5.66 -12.41 -0.86
C GLN A 124 5.39 -10.95 -0.49
N PHE A 125 4.17 -10.61 -0.04
CA PHE A 125 3.80 -9.24 0.33
C PHE A 125 4.16 -8.87 1.77
N GLY A 126 4.31 -9.87 2.65
CA GLY A 126 4.49 -9.69 4.10
C GLY A 126 5.93 -9.60 4.59
N GLN A 127 6.91 -9.46 3.69
CA GLN A 127 8.31 -9.19 4.04
C GLN A 127 8.60 -7.70 4.07
#